data_AF-A0A2V2GKC2-F1
#
_entry.id   AF-A0A2V2GKC2-F1
#
_cell.length_a   1.000
_cell.length_b   1.000
_cell.length_c   1.000
_cell.angle_alpha   90.00
_cell.angle_beta   90.00
_cell.angle_gamma   90.00
#
_symmetry.space_group_name_H-M   'P 1'
#
loop_
_entity.id
_entity.type
_entity.pdbx_description
1 polymer ?
#
loop_
_entity_poly.entity_id
_entity_poly.type
_entity_poly.pdbx_seq_one_letter_code
_entity_poly.pdbx_strand_id
1 'polypeptide(L)'
;MKSLKALKNRSAGARGIKASALAALGASVLLIGAMLSACGSSGETKVDAPKLDDAGAREVLTALLPDAEELTEVIWGDGLPVDDEELLESVSGAQYRPISADSAYKSEEQIKEKAETVFSKEYLVTVYAVAFGEYDGEIETAETQEGDPYNEDQLGLGLRGRYYTDKQGVMYRNIALPEYDMTTEIDTDSAKVASQNGSTAVLEVGCTVRGEDSSMKVYLRYDGTKWLIDGPIY
;
A
#
# COMPACT_ATOMS: atom_id res chain seq x y z
N MET A 1 -5.08 62.36 17.01
CA MET A 1 -6.32 63.03 16.52
C MET A 1 -7.04 62.09 15.57
N LYS A 2 -8.31 61.73 15.88
CA LYS A 2 -9.47 61.42 15.00
C LYS A 2 -9.29 60.40 13.84
N SER A 3 -10.16 59.44 13.51
CA SER A 3 -11.55 59.06 13.83
C SER A 3 -11.81 57.71 13.07
N LEU A 4 -12.27 56.61 13.67
CA LEU A 4 -13.66 56.13 13.75
C LEU A 4 -14.58 56.32 12.51
N LYS A 5 -15.02 55.19 11.91
CA LYS A 5 -16.40 54.78 11.48
C LYS A 5 -16.33 53.85 10.24
N ALA A 6 -16.66 52.56 10.28
CA ALA A 6 -17.97 51.92 10.44
C ALA A 6 -18.90 52.07 9.21
N LEU A 7 -19.28 50.95 8.57
CA LEU A 7 -20.58 50.61 7.94
C LEU A 7 -20.37 49.32 7.10
N LYS A 8 -20.76 48.13 7.57
CA LYS A 8 -22.11 47.54 7.52
C LYS A 8 -22.63 47.38 6.09
N ASN A 9 -22.61 46.15 5.58
CA ASN A 9 -23.78 45.64 4.85
C ASN A 9 -23.92 44.11 5.01
N ARG A 10 -24.99 43.73 5.71
CA ARG A 10 -25.63 42.41 5.63
C ARG A 10 -26.54 42.44 4.41
N SER A 11 -26.52 41.38 3.60
CA SER A 11 -27.72 40.97 2.87
C SER A 11 -27.94 39.48 3.08
N ALA A 12 -29.04 39.19 3.76
CA ALA A 12 -29.64 37.88 3.88
C ALA A 12 -30.16 37.41 2.51
N GLY A 13 -30.06 36.11 2.26
CA GLY A 13 -30.66 35.42 1.12
C GLY A 13 -30.95 33.98 1.49
N ALA A 14 -32.06 33.76 2.18
CA ALA A 14 -32.61 32.44 2.45
C ALA A 14 -33.05 31.75 1.14
N ARG A 15 -32.84 30.43 1.05
CA ARG A 15 -33.80 29.48 0.44
C ARG A 15 -33.33 28.05 0.71
N GLY A 16 -34.07 27.37 1.59
CA GLY A 16 -33.99 25.93 1.71
C GLY A 16 -34.53 25.25 0.46
N ILE A 17 -34.01 24.07 0.16
CA ILE A 17 -34.65 23.10 -0.73
C ILE A 17 -34.77 21.80 0.05
N LYS A 18 -36.00 21.29 -0.01
CA LYS A 18 -36.57 20.22 0.78
C LYS A 18 -36.06 18.87 0.31
N ALA A 19 -36.06 17.92 1.26
CA ALA A 19 -36.15 16.50 0.98
C ALA A 19 -37.29 16.20 -0.01
N SER A 20 -37.05 15.24 -0.91
CA SER A 20 -38.11 14.53 -1.61
C SER A 20 -37.61 13.11 -1.92
N ALA A 21 -38.17 12.17 -1.18
CA ALA A 21 -38.20 10.77 -1.54
C ALA A 21 -39.03 10.59 -2.82
N LEU A 22 -38.62 9.69 -3.71
CA LEU A 22 -39.53 9.07 -4.66
C LEU A 22 -39.18 7.59 -4.80
N ALA A 23 -40.20 6.77 -4.59
CA ALA A 23 -40.17 5.33 -4.61
C ALA A 23 -40.39 4.77 -6.03
N ALA A 24 -39.79 3.60 -6.25
CA ALA A 24 -40.31 2.39 -6.92
C ALA A 24 -41.11 2.48 -8.24
N LEU A 25 -40.59 1.74 -9.23
CA LEU A 25 -41.28 0.90 -10.26
C LEU A 25 -40.15 0.06 -10.90
N GLY A 26 -40.16 -1.27 -11.06
CA GLY A 26 -41.22 -2.27 -11.04
C GLY A 26 -41.31 -2.96 -12.41
N ALA A 27 -41.01 -4.27 -12.44
CA ALA A 27 -41.18 -5.30 -13.51
C ALA A 27 -39.89 -5.73 -14.24
N SER A 28 -39.27 -6.87 -13.91
CA SER A 28 -39.64 -8.28 -14.21
C SER A 28 -39.59 -8.66 -15.69
N VAL A 29 -38.54 -9.39 -16.08
CA VAL A 29 -38.60 -10.39 -17.16
C VAL A 29 -38.02 -11.70 -16.61
N LEU A 30 -38.92 -12.64 -16.34
CA LEU A 30 -38.63 -14.05 -16.15
C LEU A 30 -38.42 -14.69 -17.52
N LEU A 31 -37.30 -15.36 -17.73
CA LEU A 31 -37.22 -16.49 -18.66
C LEU A 31 -36.39 -17.59 -18.02
N ILE A 32 -37.11 -18.68 -17.70
CA ILE A 32 -36.63 -19.95 -17.19
C ILE A 32 -35.96 -20.70 -18.34
N GLY A 33 -34.76 -21.20 -18.10
CA GLY A 33 -34.06 -22.16 -18.96
C GLY A 33 -33.11 -22.99 -18.13
N ALA A 34 -33.65 -24.00 -17.43
CA ALA A 34 -32.86 -24.98 -16.69
C ALA A 34 -32.24 -26.00 -17.66
N MET A 35 -30.93 -26.25 -17.57
CA MET A 35 -30.36 -27.58 -17.73
C MET A 35 -29.22 -27.78 -16.72
N LEU A 36 -29.33 -28.90 -16.01
CA LEU A 36 -28.45 -29.39 -14.96
C LEU A 36 -27.08 -29.84 -15.50
N SER A 37 -26.12 -29.87 -14.58
CA SER A 37 -24.85 -30.64 -14.60
C SER A 37 -23.59 -29.86 -14.91
N ALA A 38 -23.12 -29.10 -13.93
CA ALA A 38 -21.98 -29.52 -13.13
C ALA A 38 -21.94 -28.62 -11.89
N CYS A 39 -22.06 -29.21 -10.71
CA CYS A 39 -21.68 -28.55 -9.46
C CYS A 39 -20.15 -28.36 -9.48
N GLY A 40 -19.67 -27.40 -10.25
CA GLY A 40 -18.44 -26.68 -9.99
C GLY A 40 -18.82 -25.48 -9.15
N SER A 41 -19.22 -25.72 -7.90
CA SER A 41 -19.02 -24.71 -6.87
C SER A 41 -17.51 -24.50 -6.89
N SER A 42 -17.04 -23.41 -7.51
CA SER A 42 -15.78 -22.79 -7.13
C SER A 42 -15.95 -22.33 -5.69
N GLY A 43 -15.99 -23.30 -4.78
CA GLY A 43 -15.60 -23.05 -3.43
C GLY A 43 -14.13 -22.72 -3.57
N GLU A 44 -13.79 -21.45 -3.39
CA GLU A 44 -12.71 -21.19 -2.47
C GLU A 44 -12.98 -22.10 -1.26
N THR A 45 -12.30 -23.24 -1.21
CA THR A 45 -12.13 -23.96 0.03
C THR A 45 -11.57 -22.91 0.96
N LYS A 46 -12.42 -22.36 1.85
CA LYS A 46 -11.97 -21.55 2.97
C LYS A 46 -10.90 -22.39 3.63
N VAL A 47 -9.65 -22.02 3.43
CA VAL A 47 -8.58 -22.66 4.15
C VAL A 47 -8.73 -22.13 5.56
N ASP A 48 -9.31 -22.95 6.43
CA ASP A 48 -9.40 -22.62 7.85
C ASP A 48 -7.97 -22.53 8.37
N ALA A 49 -7.51 -21.29 8.55
CA ALA A 49 -6.18 -21.04 9.05
C ALA A 49 -6.05 -21.62 10.47
N PRO A 50 -4.86 -22.12 10.84
CA PRO A 50 -4.61 -22.56 12.20
C PRO A 50 -4.90 -21.41 13.17
N LYS A 51 -5.45 -21.74 14.34
CA LYS A 51 -5.65 -20.74 15.39
C LYS A 51 -4.30 -20.19 15.81
N LEU A 52 -4.17 -18.87 15.78
CA LEU A 52 -2.99 -18.14 16.20
C LEU A 52 -3.17 -17.73 17.67
N ASP A 53 -2.26 -18.15 18.53
CA ASP A 53 -2.14 -17.64 19.90
C ASP A 53 -0.96 -16.66 20.00
N ASP A 54 -0.78 -16.04 21.16
CA ASP A 54 0.27 -15.03 21.34
C ASP A 54 1.67 -15.61 21.12
N ALA A 55 1.91 -16.87 21.47
CA ALA A 55 3.21 -17.51 21.24
C ALA A 55 3.47 -17.71 19.74
N GLY A 56 2.50 -18.26 19.01
CA GLY A 56 2.58 -18.40 17.56
C GLY A 56 2.67 -17.05 16.84
N ALA A 57 2.01 -16.01 17.34
CA ALA A 57 2.12 -14.66 16.79
C ALA A 57 3.54 -14.10 16.91
N ARG A 58 4.19 -14.28 18.06
CA ARG A 58 5.60 -13.90 18.26
C ARG A 58 6.53 -14.68 17.33
N GLU A 59 6.33 -15.99 17.22
CA GLU A 59 7.14 -16.85 16.33
C GLU A 59 7.01 -16.42 14.86
N VAL A 60 5.78 -16.19 14.38
CA VAL A 60 5.53 -15.71 13.01
C VAL A 60 6.20 -14.35 12.79
N LEU A 61 5.99 -13.39 13.69
CA LEU A 61 6.53 -12.05 13.50
C LEU A 61 8.07 -12.04 13.59
N THR A 62 8.66 -12.77 14.53
CA THR A 62 10.11 -12.91 14.66
C THR A 62 10.74 -13.51 13.40
N ALA A 63 10.05 -14.44 12.74
CA ALA A 63 10.54 -15.06 11.52
C ALA A 63 10.44 -14.14 10.29
N LEU A 64 9.41 -13.30 10.20
CA LEU A 64 9.14 -12.46 9.03
C LEU A 64 9.77 -11.07 9.12
N LEU A 65 9.88 -10.51 10.33
CA LEU A 65 10.22 -9.11 10.54
C LEU A 65 11.56 -8.69 9.91
N PRO A 66 12.68 -9.44 10.06
CA PRO A 66 13.95 -9.00 9.49
C PRO A 66 13.89 -8.81 7.96
N ASP A 67 13.25 -9.75 7.26
CA ASP A 67 13.09 -9.69 5.82
C ASP A 67 12.08 -8.60 5.41
N ALA A 68 11.07 -8.38 6.24
CA ALA A 68 10.06 -7.36 6.01
C ALA A 68 10.62 -5.95 6.20
N GLU A 69 11.47 -5.71 7.20
CA GLU A 69 12.19 -4.45 7.43
C GLU A 69 13.15 -4.17 6.27
N GLU A 70 13.93 -5.17 5.84
CA GLU A 70 14.82 -5.05 4.68
C GLU A 70 14.04 -4.65 3.42
N LEU A 71 12.96 -5.37 3.11
CA LEU A 71 12.12 -5.05 1.95
C LEU A 71 11.46 -3.68 2.09
N THR A 72 11.09 -3.29 3.32
CA THR A 72 10.47 -2.00 3.59
C THR A 72 11.42 -0.86 3.27
N GLU A 73 12.68 -0.98 3.68
CA GLU A 73 13.74 -0.03 3.33
C GLU A 73 13.94 0.05 1.81
N VAL A 74 13.91 -1.10 1.13
CA VAL A 74 14.05 -1.18 -0.33
C VAL A 74 12.89 -0.50 -1.06
N ILE A 75 11.65 -0.64 -0.58
CA ILE A 75 10.45 -0.18 -1.29
C ILE A 75 10.07 1.26 -0.95
N TRP A 76 10.18 1.64 0.34
CA TRP A 76 9.70 2.93 0.85
C TRP A 76 10.80 3.79 1.46
N GLY A 77 11.84 3.19 2.03
CA GLY A 77 12.97 3.91 2.63
C GLY A 77 13.97 4.45 1.60
N ASP A 78 15.25 4.39 1.95
CA ASP A 78 16.40 4.84 1.15
C ASP A 78 16.49 4.09 -0.20
N GLY A 79 15.94 2.88 -0.27
CA GLY A 79 16.03 2.02 -1.43
C GLY A 79 17.41 1.38 -1.62
N LEU A 80 17.63 0.76 -2.78
CA LEU A 80 18.93 0.16 -3.12
C LEU A 80 19.98 1.24 -3.37
N PRO A 81 21.24 1.04 -2.97
CA PRO A 81 22.29 2.03 -3.20
C PRO A 81 22.52 2.25 -4.69
N VAL A 82 22.79 3.49 -5.08
CA VAL A 82 23.25 3.88 -6.42
C VAL A 82 24.59 4.61 -6.31
N ASP A 83 25.35 4.65 -7.39
CA ASP A 83 26.71 5.25 -7.36
C ASP A 83 26.70 6.80 -7.35
N ASP A 84 25.56 7.42 -7.70
CA ASP A 84 25.36 8.88 -7.72
C ASP A 84 23.88 9.23 -7.51
N GLU A 85 23.60 10.04 -6.48
CA GLU A 85 22.26 10.47 -6.08
C GLU A 85 22.00 11.96 -6.39
N GLU A 86 22.92 12.66 -7.06
CA GLU A 86 22.69 14.06 -7.41
C GLU A 86 21.51 14.21 -8.38
N LEU A 87 20.50 14.95 -7.92
CA LEU A 87 19.34 15.32 -8.72
C LEU A 87 19.72 16.38 -9.75
N LEU A 88 19.38 16.12 -11.01
CA LEU A 88 19.55 17.11 -12.08
C LEU A 88 18.55 18.25 -11.88
N GLU A 89 19.05 19.49 -11.74
CA GLU A 89 18.25 20.70 -11.48
C GLU A 89 17.23 21.03 -12.60
N SER A 90 17.40 20.48 -13.79
CA SER A 90 16.60 20.81 -14.98
C SER A 90 15.69 19.68 -15.48
N VAL A 91 15.42 18.66 -14.68
CA VAL A 91 14.56 17.52 -15.05
C VAL A 91 13.34 17.45 -14.14
N SER A 92 12.15 17.58 -14.71
CA SER A 92 10.86 17.57 -13.98
C SER A 92 10.18 16.20 -13.99
N GLY A 93 10.94 15.10 -13.86
CA GLY A 93 10.39 13.74 -13.96
C GLY A 93 11.33 12.68 -13.40
N ALA A 94 10.99 11.41 -13.62
CA ALA A 94 11.77 10.27 -13.11
C ALA A 94 13.25 10.36 -13.52
N GLN A 95 14.13 10.20 -12.54
CA GLN A 95 15.57 10.21 -12.74
C GLN A 95 16.13 8.84 -12.35
N TYR A 96 16.47 8.04 -13.35
CA TYR A 96 16.98 6.70 -13.12
C TYR A 96 18.51 6.70 -13.00
N ARG A 97 19.01 5.99 -12.00
CA ARG A 97 20.44 5.74 -11.77
C ARG A 97 20.67 4.23 -11.62
N PRO A 98 21.74 3.69 -12.22
CA PRO A 98 22.02 2.27 -12.10
C PRO A 98 22.25 1.93 -10.62
N ILE A 99 21.71 0.80 -10.18
CA ILE A 99 21.98 0.29 -8.84
C ILE A 99 23.45 -0.07 -8.71
N SER A 100 24.00 0.11 -7.51
CA SER A 100 25.40 -0.17 -7.25
C SER A 100 25.71 -1.68 -7.40
N ALA A 101 26.93 -1.96 -7.86
CA ALA A 101 27.44 -3.33 -8.00
C ALA A 101 27.51 -4.09 -6.66
N ASP A 102 27.42 -3.39 -5.53
CA ASP A 102 27.42 -3.97 -4.17
C ASP A 102 26.02 -4.08 -3.54
N SER A 103 24.95 -3.65 -4.23
CA SER A 103 23.55 -3.81 -3.78
C SER A 103 23.17 -5.27 -3.48
N ALA A 104 22.34 -5.50 -2.45
CA ALA A 104 21.85 -6.83 -2.07
C ALA A 104 20.96 -7.47 -3.15
N TYR A 105 20.20 -6.66 -3.88
CA TYR A 105 19.36 -7.08 -5.00
C TYR A 105 19.93 -6.56 -6.32
N LYS A 106 19.89 -7.40 -7.35
CA LYS A 106 20.41 -7.13 -8.70
C LYS A 106 19.34 -7.08 -9.78
N SER A 107 18.12 -7.49 -9.46
CA SER A 107 17.00 -7.55 -10.40
C SER A 107 15.67 -7.40 -9.65
N GLU A 108 14.65 -6.92 -10.36
CA GLU A 108 13.27 -6.85 -9.85
C GLU A 108 12.77 -8.21 -9.37
N GLU A 109 13.08 -9.28 -10.12
CA GLU A 109 12.66 -10.64 -9.78
C GLU A 109 13.18 -11.09 -8.41
N GLN A 110 14.39 -10.68 -8.00
CA GLN A 110 14.92 -11.06 -6.70
C GLN A 110 14.16 -10.38 -5.56
N ILE A 111 13.75 -9.12 -5.77
CA ILE A 111 12.92 -8.40 -4.80
C ILE A 111 11.54 -9.06 -4.74
N LYS A 112 10.94 -9.37 -5.90
CA LYS A 112 9.63 -10.04 -5.97
C LYS A 112 9.64 -11.40 -5.30
N GLU A 113 10.62 -12.25 -5.63
CA GLU A 113 10.78 -13.57 -5.03
C GLU A 113 10.91 -13.49 -3.50
N LYS A 114 11.71 -12.53 -2.99
CA LYS A 114 11.83 -12.32 -1.55
C LYS A 114 10.51 -11.80 -0.95
N ALA A 115 9.89 -10.81 -1.57
CA ALA A 115 8.62 -10.23 -1.13
C ALA A 115 7.50 -11.27 -1.04
N GLU A 116 7.41 -12.20 -1.99
CA GLU A 116 6.46 -13.32 -2.00
C GLU A 116 6.66 -14.30 -0.84
N THR A 117 7.84 -14.33 -0.22
CA THR A 117 8.05 -15.14 0.98
C THR A 117 7.56 -14.48 2.27
N VAL A 118 7.33 -13.16 2.24
CA VAL A 118 7.08 -12.32 3.42
C VAL A 118 5.67 -11.75 3.43
N PHE A 119 5.22 -11.22 2.30
CA PHE A 119 3.98 -10.47 2.16
C PHE A 119 2.86 -11.32 1.53
N SER A 120 1.63 -11.04 1.94
CA SER A 120 0.43 -11.64 1.35
C SER A 120 0.28 -11.24 -0.12
N LYS A 121 -0.40 -12.06 -0.91
CA LYS A 121 -0.71 -11.74 -2.32
C LYS A 121 -1.51 -10.44 -2.46
N GLU A 122 -2.40 -10.20 -1.50
CA GLU A 122 -3.24 -9.01 -1.45
C GLU A 122 -2.43 -7.75 -1.20
N TYR A 123 -1.40 -7.82 -0.36
CA TYR A 123 -0.52 -6.67 -0.13
C TYR A 123 0.52 -6.49 -1.24
N LEU A 124 0.96 -7.57 -1.88
CA LEU A 124 1.92 -7.52 -2.99
C LEU A 124 1.45 -6.67 -4.17
N VAL A 125 0.14 -6.52 -4.38
CA VAL A 125 -0.40 -5.58 -5.38
C VAL A 125 0.09 -4.15 -5.12
N THR A 126 0.10 -3.72 -3.85
CA THR A 126 0.63 -2.40 -3.46
C THR A 126 2.14 -2.34 -3.62
N VAL A 127 2.83 -3.39 -3.19
CA VAL A 127 4.29 -3.49 -3.29
C VAL A 127 4.73 -3.37 -4.75
N TYR A 128 4.09 -4.09 -5.67
CA TYR A 128 4.46 -4.10 -7.08
C TYR A 128 4.08 -2.81 -7.80
N ALA A 129 2.95 -2.21 -7.43
CA ALA A 129 2.58 -0.89 -7.93
C ALA A 129 3.63 0.18 -7.54
N VAL A 130 4.04 0.24 -6.27
CA VAL A 130 5.01 1.24 -5.78
C VAL A 130 6.42 0.95 -6.29
N ALA A 131 6.88 -0.28 -6.15
CA ALA A 131 8.26 -0.66 -6.47
C ALA A 131 8.50 -0.70 -7.99
N PHE A 132 7.52 -1.16 -8.78
CA PHE A 132 7.73 -1.48 -10.20
C PHE A 132 6.74 -0.78 -11.15
N GLY A 133 5.76 -0.03 -10.63
CA GLY A 133 4.72 0.61 -11.44
C GLY A 133 3.71 -0.38 -12.02
N GLU A 134 3.60 -1.58 -11.44
CA GLU A 134 2.67 -2.62 -11.87
C GLU A 134 1.29 -2.41 -11.21
N TYR A 135 0.46 -1.57 -11.82
CA TYR A 135 -0.92 -1.35 -11.38
C TYR A 135 -1.86 -2.39 -12.03
N ASP A 136 -2.66 -3.08 -11.21
CA ASP A 136 -3.73 -3.97 -11.68
C ASP A 136 -4.92 -3.13 -12.19
N GLY A 137 -4.87 -2.74 -13.47
CA GLY A 137 -5.91 -1.97 -14.16
C GLY A 137 -5.37 -1.28 -15.41
N GLU A 138 -6.25 -0.91 -16.35
CA GLU A 138 -5.84 -0.08 -17.49
C GLU A 138 -5.12 1.17 -16.94
N ILE A 139 -3.92 1.42 -17.47
CA ILE A 139 -3.18 2.65 -17.26
C ILE A 139 -3.98 3.75 -17.96
N GLU A 140 -5.10 4.18 -17.38
CA GLU A 140 -5.54 5.54 -17.61
C GLU A 140 -4.42 6.39 -17.00
N THR A 141 -3.53 6.87 -17.87
CA THR A 141 -2.83 8.11 -17.61
C THR A 141 -3.92 9.05 -17.12
N ALA A 142 -3.93 9.33 -15.81
CA ALA A 142 -4.88 10.28 -15.28
C ALA A 142 -4.69 11.56 -16.12
N GLU A 143 -5.76 12.02 -16.72
CA GLU A 143 -5.82 13.41 -17.11
C GLU A 143 -6.48 14.08 -15.91
N THR A 144 -5.68 14.79 -15.08
CA THR A 144 -6.22 15.60 -14.00
C THR A 144 -7.41 16.44 -14.49
N GLN A 145 -8.58 16.30 -13.86
CA GLN A 145 -9.67 17.26 -14.08
C GLN A 145 -9.32 18.61 -13.47
N GLU A 146 -9.58 19.68 -14.22
CA GLU A 146 -9.33 21.06 -13.80
C GLU A 146 -10.09 21.38 -12.50
N GLY A 147 -9.37 21.48 -11.38
CA GLY A 147 -9.91 21.93 -10.09
C GLY A 147 -9.59 21.08 -8.86
N ASP A 148 -8.87 19.95 -8.99
CA ASP A 148 -8.43 19.17 -7.82
C ASP A 148 -7.31 19.89 -7.02
N PRO A 149 -7.31 19.79 -5.68
CA PRO A 149 -6.35 20.49 -4.82
C PRO A 149 -4.94 19.87 -4.81
N TYR A 150 -4.79 18.66 -5.37
CA TYR A 150 -3.50 17.97 -5.53
C TYR A 150 -3.36 17.46 -6.97
N ASN A 151 -2.19 17.65 -7.57
CA ASN A 151 -1.91 17.16 -8.94
C ASN A 151 -1.22 15.79 -8.92
N GLU A 152 -1.15 15.12 -10.08
CA GLU A 152 -0.48 13.83 -10.26
C GLU A 152 0.97 13.83 -9.76
N ASP A 153 1.68 14.95 -9.91
CA ASP A 153 3.04 15.15 -9.43
C ASP A 153 3.14 15.15 -7.89
N GLN A 154 2.12 15.66 -7.19
CA GLN A 154 2.07 15.71 -5.72
C GLN A 154 1.68 14.38 -5.08
N LEU A 155 1.01 13.51 -5.82
CA LEU A 155 0.62 12.17 -5.36
C LEU A 155 1.56 11.07 -5.88
N GLY A 156 2.53 11.43 -6.74
CA GLY A 156 3.40 10.49 -7.41
C GLY A 156 2.69 9.55 -8.39
N LEU A 157 1.52 9.94 -8.89
CA LEU A 157 0.62 9.08 -9.68
C LEU A 157 0.90 9.11 -11.20
N GLY A 158 1.89 9.89 -11.64
CA GLY A 158 2.47 9.80 -12.99
C GLY A 158 3.77 8.98 -13.06
N LEU A 159 4.17 8.35 -11.95
CA LEU A 159 5.54 7.87 -11.76
C LEU A 159 5.70 6.40 -12.13
N ARG A 160 6.64 6.16 -13.05
CA ARG A 160 7.28 4.86 -13.24
C ARG A 160 7.83 4.39 -11.89
N GLY A 161 7.69 3.09 -11.59
CA GLY A 161 8.05 2.51 -10.29
C GLY A 161 9.45 2.87 -9.79
N ARG A 162 9.67 2.66 -8.49
CA ARG A 162 10.97 2.90 -7.85
C ARG A 162 12.12 2.22 -8.56
N TYR A 163 11.88 1.06 -9.15
CA TYR A 163 12.86 0.28 -9.89
C TYR A 163 12.40 0.01 -11.32
N TYR A 164 13.40 -0.10 -12.20
CA TYR A 164 13.21 -0.47 -13.60
C TYR A 164 14.44 -1.25 -14.09
N THR A 165 14.21 -2.33 -14.82
CA THR A 165 15.24 -3.16 -15.45
C THR A 165 15.19 -2.96 -16.97
N ASP A 166 16.34 -2.62 -17.55
CA ASP A 166 16.45 -2.45 -19.00
C ASP A 166 16.55 -3.79 -19.75
N LYS A 167 16.57 -3.72 -21.08
CA LYS A 167 16.66 -4.91 -21.95
C LYS A 167 18.00 -5.64 -21.86
N GLN A 168 19.00 -5.02 -21.25
CA GLN A 168 20.33 -5.56 -21.03
C GLN A 168 20.43 -6.20 -19.63
N GLY A 169 19.37 -6.12 -18.82
CA GLY A 169 19.32 -6.66 -17.46
C GLY A 169 19.95 -5.75 -16.42
N VAL A 170 20.20 -4.48 -16.74
CA VAL A 170 20.68 -3.51 -15.75
C VAL A 170 19.48 -2.92 -15.04
N MET A 171 19.51 -2.96 -13.71
CA MET A 171 18.47 -2.42 -12.86
C MET A 171 18.82 -0.98 -12.44
N TYR A 172 17.82 -0.12 -12.38
CA TYR A 172 17.95 1.29 -12.04
C TYR A 172 16.97 1.65 -10.92
N ARG A 173 17.37 2.58 -10.05
CA ARG A 173 16.51 3.23 -9.05
C ARG A 173 16.09 4.60 -9.54
N ASN A 174 14.82 4.96 -9.33
CA ASN A 174 14.32 6.32 -9.53
C ASN A 174 14.69 7.17 -8.29
N ILE A 175 15.73 7.99 -8.41
CA ILE A 175 16.21 8.86 -7.32
C ILE A 175 15.33 10.10 -7.09
N ALA A 176 14.34 10.33 -7.94
CA ALA A 176 13.40 11.45 -7.80
C ALA A 176 12.19 11.12 -6.91
N LEU A 177 12.03 9.85 -6.50
CA LEU A 177 10.95 9.45 -5.60
C LEU A 177 11.27 9.86 -4.15
N PRO A 178 10.24 10.24 -3.36
CA PRO A 178 10.44 10.51 -1.96
C PRO A 178 10.82 9.23 -1.20
N GLU A 179 11.71 9.41 -0.23
CA GLU A 179 12.17 8.39 0.69
C GLU A 179 11.52 8.65 2.06
N TYR A 180 11.02 7.59 2.68
CA TYR A 180 10.45 7.67 4.01
C TYR A 180 11.51 7.31 5.06
N ASP A 181 11.61 8.13 6.09
CA ASP A 181 12.51 7.91 7.23
C ASP A 181 12.00 6.74 8.10
N MET A 182 12.57 5.55 7.92
CA MET A 182 12.21 4.32 8.65
C MET A 182 12.74 4.38 10.09
N THR A 183 11.90 4.84 11.02
CA THR A 183 12.28 5.09 12.43
C THR A 183 11.51 4.23 13.43
N THR A 184 10.75 3.26 12.92
CA THR A 184 9.93 2.35 13.71
C THR A 184 10.72 1.10 14.04
N GLU A 185 10.95 0.85 15.32
CA GLU A 185 11.57 -0.37 15.83
C GLU A 185 10.49 -1.25 16.47
N ILE A 186 10.26 -2.45 15.94
CA ILE A 186 9.17 -3.33 16.38
C ILE A 186 9.68 -4.33 17.44
N ASP A 187 9.04 -4.35 18.61
CA ASP A 187 9.30 -5.35 19.66
C ASP A 187 8.46 -6.60 19.43
N THR A 188 9.04 -7.61 18.78
CA THR A 188 8.33 -8.86 18.47
C THR A 188 7.88 -9.63 19.70
N ASP A 189 8.57 -9.50 20.84
CA ASP A 189 8.20 -10.21 22.08
C ASP A 189 6.92 -9.66 22.70
N SER A 190 6.59 -8.40 22.40
CA SER A 190 5.36 -7.76 22.88
C SER A 190 4.09 -8.20 22.12
N ALA A 191 4.24 -8.90 20.99
CA ALA A 191 3.14 -9.23 20.09
C ALA A 191 2.01 -10.03 20.78
N LYS A 192 0.77 -9.62 20.54
CA LYS A 192 -0.46 -10.24 21.05
C LYS A 192 -1.51 -10.34 19.96
N VAL A 193 -2.26 -11.43 19.94
CA VAL A 193 -3.36 -11.61 18.98
C VAL A 193 -4.56 -10.78 19.45
N ALA A 194 -4.82 -9.67 18.75
CA ALA A 194 -5.97 -8.82 19.03
C ALA A 194 -7.27 -9.41 18.45
N SER A 195 -7.18 -10.01 17.25
CA SER A 195 -8.31 -10.71 16.63
C SER A 195 -7.84 -11.69 15.55
N GLN A 196 -8.64 -12.72 15.30
CA GLN A 196 -8.50 -13.61 14.15
C GLN A 196 -9.89 -13.90 13.57
N ASN A 197 -10.02 -13.78 12.25
CA ASN A 197 -11.25 -14.10 11.52
C ASN A 197 -10.92 -14.93 10.27
N GLY A 198 -11.10 -16.25 10.38
CA GLY A 198 -10.72 -17.16 9.31
C GLY A 198 -9.23 -17.06 9.01
N SER A 199 -8.89 -16.68 7.78
CA SER A 199 -7.53 -16.56 7.27
C SER A 199 -6.87 -15.20 7.51
N THR A 200 -7.48 -14.28 8.26
CA THR A 200 -6.86 -13.01 8.63
C THR A 200 -6.71 -12.88 10.14
N ALA A 201 -5.62 -12.24 10.57
CA ALA A 201 -5.35 -11.93 11.97
C ALA A 201 -4.82 -10.50 12.11
N VAL A 202 -5.08 -9.91 13.27
CA VAL A 202 -4.54 -8.61 13.68
C VAL A 202 -3.77 -8.82 14.96
N LEU A 203 -2.50 -8.43 14.94
CA LEU A 203 -1.65 -8.38 16.11
C LEU A 203 -1.57 -6.96 16.63
N GLU A 204 -1.52 -6.81 17.95
CA GLU A 204 -1.07 -5.58 18.61
C GLU A 204 0.36 -5.80 19.08
N VAL A 205 1.26 -4.90 18.68
CA VAL A 205 2.70 -5.02 18.90
C VAL A 205 3.22 -3.69 19.42
N GLY A 206 3.99 -3.72 20.49
CA GLY A 206 4.77 -2.58 20.97
C GLY A 206 5.86 -2.23 19.97
N CYS A 207 6.12 -0.94 19.83
CA CYS A 207 7.19 -0.43 18.98
C CYS A 207 7.73 0.86 19.57
N THR A 208 8.89 1.29 19.06
CA THR A 208 9.45 2.60 19.34
C THR A 208 9.48 3.39 18.04
N VAL A 209 8.92 4.60 18.03
CA VAL A 209 8.96 5.49 16.85
C VAL A 209 9.80 6.69 17.21
N ARG A 210 10.95 6.87 16.56
CA ARG A 210 11.89 7.98 16.86
C ARG A 210 12.32 8.03 18.33
N GLY A 211 12.47 6.87 18.95
CA GLY A 211 12.84 6.76 20.36
C GLY A 211 11.68 6.90 21.36
N GLU A 212 10.43 7.07 20.90
CA GLU A 212 9.26 7.14 21.77
C GLU A 212 8.45 5.84 21.75
N ASP A 213 8.14 5.30 22.93
CA ASP A 213 7.32 4.10 23.09
C ASP A 213 5.91 4.30 22.51
N SER A 214 5.48 3.32 21.72
CA SER A 214 4.21 3.30 21.02
C SER A 214 3.69 1.85 20.87
N SER A 215 2.58 1.70 20.17
CA SER A 215 2.02 0.42 19.77
C SER A 215 1.43 0.52 18.37
N MET A 216 1.58 -0.52 17.57
CA MET A 216 1.03 -0.59 16.22
C MET A 216 0.23 -1.88 16.01
N LYS A 217 -0.51 -1.90 14.90
CA LYS A 217 -1.20 -3.10 14.43
C LYS A 217 -0.42 -3.72 13.28
N VAL A 218 -0.15 -5.01 13.40
CA VAL A 218 0.39 -5.82 12.29
C VAL A 218 -0.72 -6.71 11.78
N TYR A 219 -0.97 -6.65 10.49
CA TYR A 219 -2.00 -7.45 9.81
C TYR A 219 -1.34 -8.69 9.23
N LEU A 220 -1.95 -9.85 9.44
CA LEU A 220 -1.48 -11.12 8.90
C LEU A 220 -2.57 -11.79 8.07
N ARG A 221 -2.15 -12.48 7.01
CA ARG A 221 -3.01 -13.33 6.19
C ARG A 221 -2.40 -14.71 5.98
N TYR A 222 -3.21 -15.74 6.13
CA TYR A 222 -2.83 -17.12 5.89
C TYR A 222 -3.04 -17.47 4.41
N ASP A 223 -1.97 -17.87 3.73
CA ASP A 223 -1.99 -18.19 2.29
C ASP A 223 -2.42 -19.64 1.97
N GLY A 224 -2.71 -20.41 3.01
CA GLY A 224 -3.01 -21.83 2.95
C GLY A 224 -1.90 -22.71 3.54
N THR A 225 -0.69 -22.16 3.71
CA THR A 225 0.48 -22.86 4.23
C THR A 225 1.15 -22.14 5.40
N LYS A 226 1.20 -20.81 5.39
CA LYS A 226 1.81 -19.98 6.43
C LYS A 226 1.11 -18.64 6.56
N TRP A 227 1.32 -17.98 7.69
CA TRP A 227 0.95 -16.59 7.90
C TRP A 227 1.99 -15.68 7.24
N LEU A 228 1.52 -14.64 6.56
CA LEU A 228 2.31 -13.62 5.87
C LEU A 228 1.83 -12.23 6.31
N ILE A 229 2.69 -11.22 6.17
CA ILE A 229 2.35 -9.83 6.48
C ILE A 229 1.39 -9.28 5.41
N ASP A 230 0.26 -8.73 5.84
CA ASP A 230 -0.85 -8.23 5.00
C ASP A 230 -1.01 -6.71 5.11
N GLY A 231 0.11 -5.98 5.09
CA GLY A 231 0.12 -4.53 5.21
C GLY A 231 1.51 -3.94 5.49
N PRO A 232 1.62 -2.60 5.54
CA PRO A 232 2.87 -1.92 5.87
C PRO A 232 3.28 -2.17 7.33
N ILE A 233 4.59 -2.17 7.59
CA ILE A 233 5.18 -2.41 8.91
C ILE A 233 6.21 -1.33 9.32
N TYR A 234 5.89 -0.06 9.08
CA TYR A 234 6.74 1.10 9.38
C TYR A 234 5.95 2.27 9.94
#